data_AF-A0A850ZHI9-F1
#
_entry.id   AF-A0A850ZHI9-F1
#
_cell.length_a   1.000
_cell.length_b   1.000
_cell.length_c   1.000
_cell.angle_alpha   90.00
_cell.angle_beta   90.00
_cell.angle_gamma   90.00
#
_symmetry.space_group_name_H-M   'P 1'
#
loop_
_entity.id
_entity.type
_entity.pdbx_description
1 polymer ?
#
loop_
_entity_poly.entity_id
_entity_poly.type
_entity_poly.pdbx_seq_one_letter_code
_entity_poly.pdbx_strand_id
1 'polypeptide(L)'
;ELWASFRGRRMGGRELPLPPGYRGVLLQGGEPGEPPLGEPGEHQAGWVTVTGSVGAITDWGADMAPPPGRGLARALQWGPLAQALHAPVTEDSDEEAEP
;
A
#
# COMPACT_ATOMS: atom_id res chain seq x y z
N GLU A 1 3.80 3.46 -21.51
CA GLU A 1 2.36 3.55 -21.20
C GLU A 1 1.72 2.19 -21.44
N LEU A 2 0.87 1.74 -20.52
CA LEU A 2 0.24 0.43 -20.59
C LEU A 2 -1.18 0.58 -21.16
N TRP A 3 -1.62 -0.38 -21.97
CA TRP A 3 -2.97 -0.39 -22.54
C TRP A 3 -3.60 -1.76 -22.35
N ALA A 4 -4.87 -1.77 -21.96
CA ALA A 4 -5.66 -2.98 -21.80
C ALA A 4 -7.13 -2.72 -22.17
N SER A 5 -7.92 -3.79 -22.20
CA SER A 5 -9.38 -3.70 -22.30
C SER A 5 -10.03 -4.46 -21.15
N PHE A 6 -11.11 -3.91 -20.61
CA PHE A 6 -11.93 -4.57 -19.59
C PHE A 6 -13.41 -4.44 -19.94
N ARG A 7 -14.07 -5.58 -20.12
CA ARG A 7 -15.48 -5.65 -20.57
C ARG A 7 -15.73 -4.83 -21.85
N GLY A 8 -14.80 -4.90 -22.81
CA GLY A 8 -14.90 -4.19 -24.09
C GLY A 8 -14.57 -2.69 -24.04
N ARG A 9 -14.25 -2.13 -22.87
CA ARG A 9 -13.82 -0.72 -22.72
C ARG A 9 -12.30 -0.62 -22.67
N ARG A 10 -11.74 0.39 -23.31
CA ARG A 10 -10.29 0.64 -23.31
C ARG A 10 -9.85 1.26 -21.98
N MET A 11 -8.66 0.88 -21.53
CA MET A 11 -8.06 1.41 -20.31
C MET A 11 -6.62 1.81 -20.56
N GLY A 12 -6.24 2.99 -20.07
CA GLY A 12 -4.85 3.42 -20.01
C GLY A 12 -4.29 3.15 -18.62
N GLY A 13 -3.13 2.52 -18.55
CA GLY A 13 -2.48 2.13 -17.31
C GLY A 13 -1.20 2.92 -17.06
N ARG A 14 -0.95 3.26 -15.80
CA ARG A 14 0.33 3.75 -15.32
C ARG A 14 0.83 2.86 -14.20
N GLU A 15 2.02 2.30 -14.37
CA GLU A 15 2.70 1.59 -13.31
C GLU A 15 3.21 2.58 -12.25
N LEU A 16 2.92 2.29 -10.99
CA LEU A 16 3.34 3.06 -9.83
C LEU A 16 4.21 2.16 -8.95
N PRO A 17 5.54 2.36 -8.92
CA PRO A 17 6.39 1.65 -7.96
C PRO A 17 6.00 2.07 -6.54
N LEU A 18 6.13 1.14 -5.59
CA LEU A 18 5.94 1.48 -4.19
C LEU A 18 7.08 2.38 -3.68
N PRO A 19 6.84 3.21 -2.66
CA PRO A 19 7.89 4.06 -2.10
C PRO A 19 9.10 3.25 -1.61
N PRO A 20 10.32 3.79 -1.68
CA PRO A 20 11.51 3.10 -1.19
C PRO A 20 11.34 2.65 0.27
N GLY A 21 11.75 1.42 0.56
CA GLY A 21 11.58 0.83 1.90
C GLY A 21 10.19 0.23 2.17
N TYR A 22 9.23 0.38 1.26
CA TYR A 22 7.90 -0.22 1.37
C TYR A 22 7.75 -1.46 0.49
N ARG A 23 6.89 -2.39 0.94
CA ARG A 23 6.46 -3.56 0.18
C ARG A 23 4.95 -3.72 0.34
N GLY A 24 4.26 -4.03 -0.76
CA GLY A 24 2.85 -4.36 -0.72
C GLY A 24 2.69 -5.83 -0.38
N VAL A 25 1.74 -6.14 0.51
CA VAL A 25 1.40 -7.52 0.88
C VAL A 25 -0.08 -7.78 0.62
N LEU A 26 -0.39 -8.97 0.15
CA LEU A 26 -1.76 -9.46 0.02
C LEU A 26 -2.08 -10.24 1.29
N LEU A 27 -3.10 -9.78 2.01
CA LEU A 27 -3.57 -10.40 3.24
C LEU A 27 -4.88 -11.14 2.97
N GLN A 28 -4.96 -12.38 3.41
CA GLN A 28 -6.19 -13.16 3.43
C GLN A 28 -6.59 -13.39 4.89
N GLY A 29 -7.76 -12.88 5.27
CA GLY A 29 -8.32 -13.12 6.60
C GLY A 29 -9.02 -14.48 6.70
N GLY A 30 -9.00 -15.06 7.89
CA GLY A 30 -9.89 -16.15 8.30
C GLY A 30 -10.86 -15.69 9.38
N GLU A 31 -12.04 -16.30 9.42
CA GLU A 31 -13.09 -15.93 10.36
C GLU A 31 -12.77 -16.38 11.80
N PRO A 32 -13.29 -15.68 12.83
CA PRO A 32 -13.16 -16.13 14.21
C PRO A 32 -13.70 -17.56 14.39
N GLY A 33 -12.88 -18.45 14.93
CA GLY A 33 -13.21 -19.87 15.11
C GLY A 33 -12.88 -20.76 13.91
N GLU A 34 -12.46 -20.21 12.77
CA GLU A 34 -11.81 -20.97 11.71
C GLU A 34 -10.31 -21.09 12.04
N PRO A 35 -9.76 -22.31 12.19
CA PRO A 35 -8.34 -22.46 12.46
C PRO A 35 -7.50 -21.90 11.31
N PRO A 36 -6.35 -21.27 11.58
CA PRO A 36 -5.36 -21.00 10.55
C PRO A 36 -5.05 -22.28 9.78
N LEU A 37 -4.89 -22.17 8.46
CA LEU A 37 -4.52 -23.29 7.59
C LEU A 37 -3.31 -24.05 8.16
N GLY A 38 -3.54 -25.22 8.77
CA GLY A 38 -2.51 -26.12 9.28
C GLY A 38 -2.38 -26.22 10.80
N GLU A 39 -3.14 -25.47 11.60
CA GLU A 39 -3.00 -25.44 13.06
C GLU A 39 -4.30 -25.89 13.78
N PRO A 40 -4.30 -26.98 14.58
CA PRO A 40 -5.46 -27.35 15.39
C PRO A 40 -5.48 -26.54 16.70
N GLY A 41 -6.47 -25.68 16.91
CA GLY A 41 -6.56 -24.93 18.17
C GLY A 41 -7.80 -24.03 18.34
N GLU A 42 -8.24 -23.93 19.60
CA GLU A 42 -9.46 -23.30 20.10
C GLU A 42 -9.60 -21.79 19.80
N HIS A 43 -10.84 -21.34 19.63
CA HIS A 43 -11.35 -19.95 19.55
C HIS A 43 -10.29 -18.84 19.55
N GLN A 44 -9.58 -18.72 18.44
CA GLN A 44 -8.60 -17.66 18.22
C GLN A 44 -9.31 -16.39 17.71
N ALA A 45 -8.84 -15.22 18.13
CA ALA A 45 -9.19 -13.96 17.44
C ALA A 45 -8.91 -14.13 15.93
N GLY A 46 -9.71 -13.51 15.06
CA GLY A 46 -9.56 -13.67 13.61
C GLY A 46 -8.10 -13.52 13.15
N TRP A 47 -7.66 -14.38 12.23
CA TRP A 47 -6.27 -14.41 11.76
C TRP A 47 -6.15 -13.80 10.35
N VAL A 48 -4.94 -13.41 9.98
CA VAL A 48 -4.60 -13.02 8.60
C VAL A 48 -3.32 -13.72 8.16
N THR A 49 -3.29 -14.18 6.91
CA THR A 49 -2.11 -14.79 6.30
C THR A 49 -1.66 -13.97 5.10
N VAL A 50 -0.34 -13.80 4.96
CA VAL A 50 0.26 -13.19 3.78
C VAL A 50 0.26 -14.21 2.65
N THR A 51 -0.50 -13.95 1.59
CA THR A 51 -0.62 -14.85 0.43
C THR A 51 0.25 -14.42 -0.76
N GLY A 52 0.78 -13.20 -0.72
CA GLY A 52 1.62 -12.67 -1.77
C GLY A 52 2.21 -11.31 -1.44
N SER A 53 3.08 -10.85 -2.34
CA SER A 53 3.71 -9.54 -2.21
C SER A 53 3.87 -8.87 -3.57
N VAL A 54 3.92 -7.55 -3.56
CA VAL A 54 3.99 -6.72 -4.76
C VAL A 54 4.95 -5.56 -4.54
N GLY A 55 5.70 -5.20 -5.59
CA GLY A 55 6.63 -4.07 -5.61
C GLY A 55 6.13 -2.84 -6.39
N ALA A 56 5.11 -3.00 -7.23
CA ALA A 56 4.51 -1.93 -8.02
C ALA A 56 3.02 -2.23 -8.28
N ILE A 57 2.19 -1.19 -8.34
CA ILE A 57 0.76 -1.30 -8.63
C ILE A 57 0.48 -0.54 -9.93
N THR A 58 -0.25 -1.15 -10.86
CA THR A 58 -0.72 -0.44 -12.05
C THR A 58 -2.06 0.23 -11.78
N ASP A 59 -2.08 1.56 -11.85
CA ASP A 59 -3.30 2.37 -11.75
C ASP A 59 -3.92 2.52 -13.15
N TRP A 60 -5.19 2.12 -13.28
CA TRP A 60 -5.91 2.04 -14.55
C TRP A 60 -7.01 3.11 -14.62
N GLY A 61 -6.95 3.94 -15.65
CA GLY A 61 -7.97 4.93 -15.97
C GLY A 61 -8.81 4.51 -17.17
N ALA A 62 -10.03 5.04 -17.24
CA ALA A 62 -10.92 4.85 -18.38
C ALA A 62 -10.38 5.64 -19.59
N ASP A 63 -10.14 4.95 -20.71
CA ASP A 63 -9.66 5.48 -22.00
C ASP A 63 -8.31 6.23 -22.00
N MET A 64 -7.79 6.61 -20.85
CA MET A 64 -6.49 7.28 -20.67
C MET A 64 -5.84 6.87 -19.35
N ALA A 65 -4.52 6.99 -19.27
CA ALA A 65 -3.79 6.75 -18.03
C ALA A 65 -4.13 7.83 -16.98
N PRO A 66 -4.27 7.46 -15.69
CA PRO A 66 -4.50 8.44 -14.63
C PRO A 66 -3.41 9.52 -14.61
N PRO A 67 -3.73 10.79 -14.33
CA PRO A 67 -2.74 11.86 -14.26
C PRO A 67 -1.75 11.65 -13.09
N PRO A 68 -0.50 12.10 -13.21
CA PRO A 68 0.48 11.90 -12.15
C PRO A 68 0.14 12.76 -10.92
N GLY A 69 0.51 12.30 -9.73
CA GLY A 69 0.34 13.08 -8.49
C GLY A 69 -1.12 13.30 -8.05
N ARG A 70 -2.04 12.44 -8.50
CA ARG A 70 -3.45 12.41 -8.08
C ARG A 70 -3.82 10.98 -7.64
N GLY A 71 -4.96 10.83 -6.96
CA GLY A 71 -5.48 9.52 -6.58
C GLY A 71 -4.45 8.65 -5.85
N LEU A 72 -4.28 7.40 -6.30
CA LEU A 72 -3.37 6.42 -5.71
C LEU A 72 -1.92 6.92 -5.68
N ALA A 73 -1.46 7.58 -6.75
CA ALA A 73 -0.10 8.10 -6.81
C ALA A 73 0.19 9.14 -5.71
N ARG A 74 -0.81 9.95 -5.32
CA ARG A 74 -0.68 10.89 -4.20
C ARG A 74 -0.77 10.17 -2.85
N ALA A 75 -1.64 9.17 -2.72
CA ALA A 75 -1.74 8.37 -1.51
C ALA A 75 -0.43 7.64 -1.17
N LEU A 76 0.28 7.09 -2.17
CA LEU A 76 1.57 6.44 -1.96
C LEU A 76 2.65 7.40 -1.41
N GLN A 77 2.53 8.72 -1.64
CA GLN A 77 3.45 9.71 -1.05
C GLN A 77 3.26 9.91 0.45
N TRP A 78 2.14 9.44 1.03
CA TRP A 78 1.88 9.58 2.46
C TRP A 78 2.88 8.81 3.31
N GLY A 79 3.36 7.63 2.87
CA GLY A 79 4.28 6.80 3.65
C GLY A 79 5.55 7.55 4.09
N PRO A 80 6.37 8.06 3.15
CA PRO A 80 7.56 8.84 3.48
C PRO A 80 7.25 10.10 4.31
N LEU A 81 6.13 10.77 4.04
CA LEU A 81 5.73 11.97 4.79
C LEU A 81 5.35 11.63 6.23
N ALA A 82 4.60 10.55 6.44
CA ALA A 82 4.29 10.05 7.78
C ALA A 82 5.55 9.62 8.53
N GLN A 83 6.52 9.00 7.86
CA GLN A 83 7.79 8.63 8.47
C GLN A 83 8.54 9.86 9.00
N ALA A 84 8.59 10.95 8.21
CA ALA A 84 9.22 12.19 8.64
C ALA A 84 8.47 12.85 9.81
N LEU A 85 7.13 12.89 9.76
CA LEU A 85 6.30 13.51 10.80
C LEU A 85 6.38 12.78 12.15
N HIS A 86 6.50 11.45 12.13
CA HIS A 86 6.55 10.64 13.35
C HIS A 86 7.99 10.26 13.76
N ALA A 87 8.99 10.86 13.12
CA ALA A 87 10.38 10.67 13.54
C ALA A 87 10.53 11.14 15.01
N PRO A 88 11.28 10.40 15.84
CA PRO A 88 11.51 10.80 17.22
C PRO A 88 12.21 12.16 17.25
N VAL A 89 11.80 13.02 18.19
CA VAL A 89 12.49 14.29 18.45
C VAL A 89 13.81 13.99 19.16
N THR A 90 14.92 14.47 18.63
CA THR A 90 16.23 14.38 19.27
C THR A 90 16.49 15.64 20.10
N GLU A 91 17.35 15.56 21.13
CA GLU A 91 17.68 16.70 21.99
C GLU A 91 18.25 17.90 21.18
N ASP A 92 18.90 17.65 20.04
CA ASP A 92 19.38 18.69 19.11
C ASP A 92 18.26 19.35 18.26
N SER A 93 17.05 18.77 18.24
CA SER A 93 15.92 19.30 17.46
C SER A 93 15.31 20.57 18.07
N ASP A 94 15.55 20.80 19.36
CA ASP A 94 15.05 21.98 20.08
C ASP A 94 15.95 23.21 19.89
N GLU A 95 17.19 23.04 19.45
CA GLU A 95 18.16 24.15 19.27
C GLU A 95 17.94 24.93 17.95
N GLU A 96 17.28 24.31 16.96
CA GLU A 96 17.00 24.91 15.65
C GLU A 96 15.69 25.73 15.62
N ALA A 97 14.97 25.80 16.75
CA ALA A 97 13.70 26.53 16.91
C ALA A 97 13.82 27.84 17.71
N GLU A 98 15.02 28.37 17.93
CA GLU A 98 15.24 29.70 18.50
C GLU A 98 15.40 30.75 17.37
N PRO A 99 14.64 31.86 17.38
CA PRO A 99 14.59 32.87 16.32
C PRO A 99 15.81 33.81 16.23
#